data_AF-A0A959H017-F1
#
_entry.id   AF-A0A959H017-F1
#
_cell.length_a   1.000
_cell.length_b   1.000
_cell.length_c   1.000
_cell.angle_alpha   90.00
_cell.angle_beta   90.00
_cell.angle_gamma   90.00
#
_symmetry.space_group_name_H-M   'P 1'
#
loop_
_entity.id
_entity.type
_entity.pdbx_description
1 polymer ?
#
loop_
_entity_poly.entity_id
_entity_poly.type
_entity_poly.pdbx_seq_one_letter_code
_entity_poly.pdbx_strand_id
1 'polypeptide(L)'
;IPRLQFEMKKASTFMPGFEAPDLTGMTPDSNTYSLKQLRGKVVMVDFWASWCGPCRRENPNLVANYKKYKDKGFDVLGVSLDRDAKAWVKA
;
A
#
# COMPACT_ATOMS: atom_id res chain seq x y z
N ILE A 1 -14.97 27.90 7.94
CA ILE A 1 -13.74 28.00 8.77
C ILE A 1 -12.70 27.04 8.19
N PRO A 2 -11.59 27.53 7.59
CA PRO A 2 -10.62 26.70 6.87
C PRO A 2 -9.98 25.59 7.73
N ARG A 3 -9.72 25.88 9.01
CA ARG A 3 -9.16 24.91 9.97
C ARG A 3 -10.07 23.69 10.19
N LEU A 4 -11.38 23.92 10.34
CA LEU A 4 -12.37 22.85 10.53
C LEU A 4 -12.46 21.94 9.29
N GLN A 5 -12.41 22.52 8.08
CA GLN A 5 -12.38 21.73 6.84
C GLN A 5 -11.11 20.88 6.72
N PHE A 6 -9.96 21.40 7.14
CA PHE A 6 -8.71 20.65 7.14
C PHE A 6 -8.72 19.47 8.12
N GLU A 7 -9.19 19.68 9.35
CA GLU A 7 -9.30 18.62 10.35
C GLU A 7 -10.31 17.55 9.93
N MET A 8 -11.46 17.96 9.38
CA MET A 8 -12.45 17.03 8.83
C MET A 8 -11.89 16.21 7.67
N LYS A 9 -11.12 16.82 6.76
CA LYS A 9 -10.48 16.10 5.65
C LYS A 9 -9.45 15.08 6.14
N LYS A 10 -8.64 15.43 7.16
CA LYS A 10 -7.69 14.49 7.78
C LYS A 10 -8.41 13.30 8.42
N ALA A 11 -9.46 13.57 9.20
CA ALA A 11 -10.23 12.54 9.87
C ALA A 11 -10.95 11.63 8.86
N SER A 12 -11.50 12.20 7.78
CA SER A 12 -12.29 11.46 6.80
C SER A 12 -11.47 10.58 5.85
N THR A 13 -10.18 10.89 5.64
CA THR A 13 -9.30 10.21 4.67
C THR A 13 -9.13 8.70 4.98
N PHE A 14 -9.34 8.27 6.22
CA PHE A 14 -9.24 6.87 6.64
C PHE A 14 -10.60 6.22 6.94
N MET A 15 -11.70 6.92 6.71
CA MET A 15 -13.04 6.40 6.97
C MET A 15 -13.57 5.63 5.75
N PRO A 16 -14.31 4.52 5.97
CA PRO A 16 -14.98 3.81 4.88
C PRO A 16 -15.88 4.73 4.06
N GLY A 17 -15.85 4.57 2.74
CA GLY A 17 -16.64 5.37 1.78
C GLY A 17 -15.95 6.66 1.32
N PHE A 18 -14.85 7.09 1.96
CA PHE A 18 -14.05 8.20 1.48
C PHE A 18 -12.96 7.73 0.51
N GLU A 19 -12.51 8.66 -0.34
CA GLU A 19 -11.40 8.39 -1.25
C GLU A 19 -10.12 8.14 -0.44
N ALA A 20 -9.48 7.00 -0.70
CA ALA A 20 -8.19 6.67 -0.10
C ALA A 20 -7.13 7.70 -0.53
N PRO A 21 -6.23 8.10 0.38
CA PRO A 21 -5.16 9.01 0.03
C PRO A 21 -4.23 8.37 -1.01
N ASP A 22 -3.73 9.20 -1.92
CA ASP A 22 -2.78 8.73 -2.92
C ASP A 22 -1.45 8.41 -2.25
N LEU A 23 -0.98 7.17 -2.42
CA LEU A 23 0.34 6.73 -1.98
C LEU A 23 1.26 6.79 -3.17
N THR A 24 2.26 7.66 -3.09
CA THR A 24 3.28 7.81 -4.13
C THR A 24 4.64 7.46 -3.57
N GLY A 25 5.48 6.83 -4.39
CA GLY A 25 6.80 6.37 -3.97
C GLY A 25 7.63 5.89 -5.15
N MET A 26 8.86 5.48 -4.87
CA MET A 26 9.74 4.90 -5.88
C MET A 26 9.58 3.37 -5.91
N THR A 27 9.64 2.79 -7.10
CA THR A 27 9.78 1.34 -7.29
C THR A 27 11.25 0.93 -7.12
N PRO A 28 11.54 -0.39 -6.99
CA PRO A 28 12.92 -0.89 -7.00
C PRO A 28 13.74 -0.44 -8.22
N ASP A 29 13.07 -0.24 -9.36
CA ASP A 29 13.67 0.21 -10.62
C ASP A 29 13.80 1.74 -10.72
N SER A 30 13.63 2.47 -9.61
CA SER A 30 13.69 3.93 -9.53
C SER A 30 12.62 4.69 -10.33
N ASN A 31 11.52 4.02 -10.70
CA ASN A 31 10.36 4.68 -11.30
C ASN A 31 9.42 5.21 -10.23
N THR A 32 8.67 6.27 -10.53
CA THR A 32 7.60 6.73 -9.64
C THR A 32 6.36 5.86 -9.80
N TYR A 33 5.82 5.41 -8.68
CA TYR A 33 4.55 4.67 -8.60
C TYR A 33 3.50 5.46 -7.82
N SER A 34 2.23 5.24 -8.13
CA SER A 34 1.09 5.85 -7.44
C SER A 34 -0.03 4.82 -7.28
N LEU A 35 -0.67 4.80 -6.10
CA LEU A 35 -1.84 3.97 -5.83
C LEU A 35 -2.98 4.23 -6.84
N LYS A 36 -3.11 5.45 -7.37
CA LYS A 36 -4.13 5.77 -8.37
C LYS A 36 -4.00 4.96 -9.66
N GLN A 37 -2.82 4.43 -9.96
CA GLN A 37 -2.60 3.55 -11.13
C GLN A 37 -3.38 2.23 -11.01
N LEU A 38 -3.78 1.83 -9.80
CA LEU A 38 -4.54 0.60 -9.53
C LEU A 38 -6.06 0.83 -9.44
N ARG A 39 -6.57 2.01 -9.81
CA ARG A 39 -8.02 2.27 -9.82
C ARG A 39 -8.77 1.27 -10.70
N GLY A 40 -9.96 0.88 -10.26
CA GLY A 40 -10.78 -0.15 -10.90
C GLY A 40 -10.53 -1.56 -10.38
N LYS A 41 -9.54 -1.74 -9.50
CA LYS A 41 -9.29 -2.99 -8.77
C LYS A 41 -9.64 -2.86 -7.29
N VAL A 42 -9.88 -3.98 -6.64
CA VAL A 42 -9.82 -4.09 -5.18
C VAL A 42 -8.36 -4.20 -4.80
N VAL A 43 -7.83 -3.24 -4.04
CA VAL A 43 -6.40 -3.18 -3.71
C VAL A 43 -6.21 -3.39 -2.21
N MET A 44 -5.39 -4.37 -1.85
CA MET A 44 -4.83 -4.48 -0.50
C MET A 44 -3.53 -3.67 -0.44
N VAL A 45 -3.43 -2.73 0.49
CA VAL A 45 -2.18 -2.01 0.76
C VAL A 45 -1.50 -2.68 1.94
N ASP A 46 -0.30 -3.20 1.72
CA ASP A 46 0.51 -3.87 2.72
C ASP A 46 1.73 -3.03 3.09
N PHE A 47 1.72 -2.46 4.30
CA PHE A 47 2.86 -1.71 4.84
C PHE A 47 3.77 -2.68 5.61
N TRP A 48 4.95 -2.94 5.08
CA TRP A 48 5.86 -3.96 5.59
C TRP A 48 7.31 -3.48 5.63
N ALA A 49 8.20 -4.27 6.21
CA ALA A 49 9.64 -4.01 6.15
C ALA A 49 10.45 -5.31 6.21
N SER A 50 11.68 -5.29 5.69
CA SER A 50 12.61 -6.43 5.74
C SER A 50 12.85 -6.94 7.16
N TRP A 51 12.88 -6.03 8.13
CA TRP A 51 13.10 -6.30 9.55
C TRP A 51 11.80 -6.63 10.32
N CYS A 52 10.62 -6.54 9.70
CA CYS A 52 9.36 -6.87 10.35
C CYS A 52 9.06 -8.37 10.28
N GLY A 53 9.52 -9.12 11.29
CA GLY A 53 9.31 -10.57 11.38
C GLY A 53 7.85 -11.02 11.23
N PRO A 54 6.88 -10.44 11.95
CA PRO A 54 5.46 -10.77 11.78
C PRO A 54 4.93 -10.50 10.36
N CYS A 55 5.28 -9.36 9.76
CA CYS A 55 4.88 -9.03 8.38
C CYS A 55 5.38 -10.12 7.41
N ARG A 56 6.66 -10.49 7.52
CA ARG A 56 7.28 -11.53 6.67
C ARG A 56 6.64 -12.91 6.82
N ARG A 57 6.13 -13.25 8.01
CA ARG A 57 5.38 -14.49 8.23
C ARG A 57 4.00 -14.48 7.56
N GLU A 58 3.42 -13.32 7.32
CA GLU A 58 2.13 -13.18 6.64
C GLU A 58 2.26 -13.11 5.10
N ASN A 59 3.42 -12.73 4.57
CA ASN A 59 3.68 -12.69 3.12
C ASN A 59 3.23 -13.96 2.36
N PRO A 60 3.45 -15.20 2.85
CA PRO A 60 2.96 -16.40 2.17
C PRO A 60 1.43 -16.44 2.00
N ASN A 61 0.68 -15.98 3.00
CA ASN A 61 -0.78 -15.88 2.94
C ASN A 61 -1.22 -14.79 1.96
N LEU A 62 -0.52 -13.64 1.95
CA LEU A 62 -0.76 -12.56 0.99
C LEU A 62 -0.56 -13.05 -0.45
N VAL A 63 0.52 -13.79 -0.71
CA VAL A 63 0.80 -14.42 -2.02
C VAL A 63 -0.30 -15.44 -2.39
N ALA A 64 -0.77 -16.24 -1.44
CA ALA A 64 -1.85 -17.20 -1.68
C ALA A 64 -3.17 -16.50 -2.06
N ASN A 65 -3.51 -15.42 -1.35
CA ASN A 65 -4.69 -14.61 -1.66
C ASN A 65 -4.56 -13.92 -3.02
N TYR A 66 -3.40 -13.34 -3.33
CA TYR A 66 -3.17 -12.73 -4.64
C TYR A 66 -3.36 -13.76 -5.77
N LYS A 67 -2.75 -14.95 -5.67
CA LYS A 67 -2.93 -16.02 -6.66
C LYS A 67 -4.40 -16.42 -6.84
N LYS A 68 -5.18 -16.43 -5.76
CA LYS A 68 -6.60 -16.82 -5.77
C LYS A 68 -7.52 -15.76 -6.39
N TYR A 69 -7.19 -14.47 -6.25
CA TYR A 69 -8.11 -13.38 -6.57
C TYR A 69 -7.62 -12.41 -7.65
N LYS A 70 -6.35 -12.48 -8.09
CA LYS A 70 -5.79 -11.54 -9.09
C LYS A 70 -6.62 -11.44 -10.37
N ASP A 71 -7.10 -12.58 -10.88
CA ASP A 71 -7.89 -12.65 -12.12
C ASP A 71 -9.36 -12.24 -11.89
N LYS A 72 -9.73 -11.91 -10.64
CA LYS A 72 -11.04 -11.38 -10.24
C LYS A 72 -10.98 -9.88 -9.90
N GLY A 73 -9.93 -9.19 -10.34
CA GLY A 73 -9.76 -7.76 -10.11
C GLY A 73 -9.18 -7.39 -8.75
N PHE A 74 -8.47 -8.31 -8.09
CA PHE A 74 -7.73 -8.02 -6.86
C PHE A 74 -6.27 -7.70 -7.16
N ASP A 75 -5.68 -6.76 -6.43
CA ASP A 75 -4.25 -6.46 -6.50
C ASP A 75 -3.68 -6.14 -5.12
N VAL A 76 -2.34 -6.14 -5.03
CA VAL A 76 -1.62 -5.85 -3.80
C VAL A 76 -0.58 -4.76 -4.06
N LEU A 77 -0.63 -3.69 -3.27
CA LEU A 77 0.41 -2.66 -3.23
C LEU A 77 1.25 -2.84 -1.96
N GLY A 78 2.47 -3.35 -2.12
CA GLY A 78 3.45 -3.42 -1.03
C GLY A 78 4.18 -2.08 -0.85
N VAL A 79 4.11 -1.50 0.34
CA VAL A 79 4.80 -0.28 0.74
C VAL A 79 5.88 -0.63 1.75
N SER A 80 7.15 -0.50 1.36
CA SER A 80 8.26 -0.73 2.28
C SER A 80 8.45 0.43 3.24
N LEU A 81 8.68 0.09 4.52
CA LEU A 81 9.08 0.98 5.60
C LEU A 81 10.57 0.85 5.93
N ASP A 82 11.34 0.15 5.10
CA ASP A 82 12.79 0.10 5.20
C ASP A 82 13.38 1.49 4.94
N ARG A 83 14.37 1.87 5.75
CA ARG A 83 15.11 3.13 5.55
C ARG A 83 16.20 3.01 4.49
N ASP A 84 16.67 1.79 4.25
CA ASP A 84 17.68 1.48 3.24
C ASP A 84 17.01 0.75 2.08
N ALA A 85 17.06 1.37 0.90
CA ALA A 85 16.53 0.77 -0.33
C ALA A 85 17.19 -0.57 -0.66
N LYS A 86 18.47 -0.76 -0.32
CA LYS A 86 19.16 -2.04 -0.54
C LYS A 86 18.60 -3.14 0.36
N ALA A 87 18.28 -2.82 1.61
CA ALA A 87 17.65 -3.76 2.54
C ALA A 87 16.26 -4.16 2.04
N TRP A 88 15.47 -3.19 1.56
CA TRP A 88 14.17 -3.46 0.93
C TRP A 88 14.29 -4.39 -0.28
N VAL A 89 15.18 -4.09 -1.23
CA VAL A 89 15.32 -4.87 -2.47
C VAL A 89 15.84 -6.28 -2.22
N LYS A 90 16.65 -6.48 -1.18
CA LYS A 90 17.21 -7.80 -0.81
C LYS A 90 16.21 -8.69 -0.04
N ALA A 91 15.17 -8.10 0.55
CA ALA A 91 14.36 -8.68 1.61
C ALA A 91 13.65 -10.00 1.25
#